data_AF-A0A4P5QP31-F1
#
_entry.id   AF-A0A4P5QP31-F1
#
_cell.length_a   1.000
_cell.length_b   1.000
_cell.length_c   1.000
_cell.angle_alpha   90.00
_cell.angle_beta   90.00
_cell.angle_gamma   90.00
#
_symmetry.space_group_name_H-M   'P 1'
#
loop_
_entity.id
_entity.type
_entity.pdbx_description
1 polymer ?
#
loop_
_entity_poly.entity_id
_entity_poly.type
_entity_poly.pdbx_seq_one_letter_code
_entity_poly.pdbx_strand_id
1 'polypeptide(L)'
;MVFSSVVFIFYFLPVFLACYLTLPFKHAVLLFFSLCFYAYGEVLYTYVMLGSIVLNWAFGILIGTAEGRSRQLALACGVAANLAGLCYFKYLGFFHDIAAAVLPSLVSGPRPDVHLPLGISFFTFHALSYLIDVYRRQVPVERSLVYVAVYITMFPQLVAGPIIRFHDIREELHHRRVTLARPPHSPTPVPVLTVSGAAGAKAIS
;
A
#
# COMPACT_ATOMS: atom_id res chain seq x y z
N MET A 1 -7.25 8.41 -10.95
CA MET A 1 -8.67 8.56 -11.39
C MET A 1 -9.53 8.93 -10.18
N VAL A 2 -10.72 9.50 -10.37
CA VAL A 2 -11.69 9.69 -9.26
C VAL A 2 -12.72 8.56 -9.28
N PHE A 3 -13.09 8.01 -8.12
CA PHE A 3 -14.00 6.87 -8.00
C PHE A 3 -15.42 7.15 -8.50
N SER A 4 -15.90 8.38 -8.34
CA SER A 4 -17.20 8.83 -8.85
C SER A 4 -17.19 9.11 -10.36
N SER A 5 -16.05 8.97 -11.04
CA SER A 5 -15.99 9.23 -12.48
C SER A 5 -16.62 8.09 -13.29
N VAL A 6 -17.28 8.47 -14.39
CA VAL A 6 -17.83 7.53 -15.38
C VAL A 6 -16.75 6.59 -15.92
N VAL A 7 -15.54 7.13 -16.15
CA VAL A 7 -14.37 6.36 -16.60
C VAL A 7 -14.02 5.26 -15.59
N PHE A 8 -14.04 5.56 -14.30
CA PHE A 8 -13.75 4.56 -13.27
C PHE A 8 -14.83 3.47 -13.22
N ILE A 9 -16.10 3.86 -13.11
CA ILE A 9 -17.20 2.92 -12.88
C ILE A 9 -17.48 2.02 -14.08
N PHE A 10 -17.48 2.57 -15.30
CA PHE A 10 -17.92 1.83 -16.50
C PHE A 10 -16.78 1.22 -17.32
N TYR A 11 -15.54 1.68 -17.15
CA TYR A 11 -14.40 1.16 -17.93
C TYR A 11 -13.35 0.52 -17.04
N PHE A 12 -12.78 1.28 -16.10
CA PHE A 12 -11.67 0.80 -15.29
C PHE A 12 -12.09 -0.38 -14.40
N LEU A 13 -13.19 -0.25 -13.66
CA LEU A 13 -13.64 -1.26 -12.70
C LEU A 13 -14.05 -2.58 -13.38
N PRO A 14 -14.85 -2.61 -14.47
CA PRO A 14 -15.20 -3.85 -15.15
C PRO A 14 -13.98 -4.55 -15.75
N VAL A 15 -13.06 -3.79 -16.36
CA VAL A 15 -11.81 -4.34 -16.92
C VAL A 15 -10.91 -4.90 -15.82
N PHE A 16 -10.74 -4.15 -14.72
CA PHE A 16 -10.01 -4.65 -13.56
C PHE A 16 -10.62 -5.96 -13.04
N LEU A 17 -11.94 -6.00 -12.84
CA LEU A 17 -12.62 -7.18 -12.31
C LEU A 17 -12.50 -8.38 -13.27
N ALA A 18 -12.67 -8.15 -14.58
CA ALA A 18 -12.50 -9.19 -15.59
C ALA A 18 -11.08 -9.79 -15.55
N CYS A 19 -10.05 -8.95 -15.62
CA CYS A 19 -8.65 -9.38 -15.52
C CYS A 19 -8.35 -10.06 -14.19
N TYR A 20 -8.88 -9.50 -13.10
CA TYR A 20 -8.70 -10.02 -11.76
C TYR A 20 -9.37 -11.38 -11.57
N LEU A 21 -10.49 -11.67 -12.23
CA LEU A 21 -11.17 -12.97 -12.13
C LEU A 21 -10.55 -14.01 -13.07
N THR A 22 -10.13 -13.65 -14.28
CA THR A 22 -9.63 -14.60 -15.29
C THR A 22 -8.15 -14.97 -15.14
N LEU A 23 -7.27 -14.03 -14.78
CA LEU A 23 -5.83 -14.26 -14.76
C LEU A 23 -5.37 -14.97 -13.48
N PRO A 24 -4.35 -15.86 -13.54
CA PRO A 24 -3.82 -16.55 -12.37
C PRO A 24 -2.95 -15.64 -11.47
N PHE A 25 -2.36 -14.58 -12.03
CA PHE A 25 -1.42 -13.69 -11.33
C PHE A 25 -2.12 -12.54 -10.60
N LYS A 26 -2.97 -12.86 -9.62
CA LYS A 26 -3.85 -11.89 -8.94
C LYS A 26 -3.12 -10.67 -8.36
N HIS A 27 -1.94 -10.85 -7.78
CA HIS A 27 -1.15 -9.76 -7.18
C HIS A 27 -0.55 -8.82 -8.21
N ALA A 28 -0.04 -9.37 -9.33
CA ALA A 28 0.49 -8.57 -10.42
C ALA A 28 -0.62 -7.76 -11.10
N VAL A 29 -1.80 -8.35 -11.29
CA VAL A 29 -2.99 -7.64 -11.79
C VAL A 29 -3.37 -6.51 -10.83
N LEU A 30 -3.48 -6.80 -9.53
CA LEU A 30 -3.85 -5.80 -8.53
C LEU A 30 -2.84 -4.65 -8.47
N LEU A 31 -1.54 -4.95 -8.52
CA LEU A 31 -0.48 -3.95 -8.56
C LEU A 31 -0.55 -3.12 -9.84
N PHE A 32 -0.64 -3.76 -11.00
CA PHE A 32 -0.69 -3.08 -12.29
C PHE A 32 -1.87 -2.10 -12.37
N PHE A 33 -3.09 -2.58 -12.09
CA PHE A 33 -4.27 -1.71 -12.11
C PHE A 33 -4.19 -0.61 -11.05
N SER A 34 -3.64 -0.90 -9.87
CA SER A 34 -3.40 0.13 -8.86
C SER A 34 -2.45 1.21 -9.38
N LEU A 35 -1.32 0.85 -9.99
CA LEU A 35 -0.39 1.82 -10.57
C LEU A 35 -1.02 2.61 -11.72
N CYS A 36 -1.80 1.98 -12.59
CA CYS A 36 -2.56 2.68 -13.64
C CYS A 36 -3.55 3.69 -13.05
N PHE A 37 -4.21 3.35 -11.94
CA PHE A 37 -5.14 4.23 -11.26
C PHE A 37 -4.46 5.51 -10.75
N TYR A 38 -3.26 5.39 -10.14
CA TYR A 38 -2.46 6.53 -9.69
C TYR A 38 -1.87 7.33 -10.84
N ALA A 39 -1.29 6.63 -11.83
CA ALA A 39 -0.65 7.25 -12.98
C ALA A 39 -1.63 8.10 -13.81
N TYR A 40 -2.90 7.69 -13.91
CA TYR A 40 -3.93 8.49 -14.56
C TYR A 40 -4.22 9.80 -13.83
N GLY A 41 -4.10 9.81 -12.49
CA GLY A 41 -4.21 11.06 -11.73
C GLY A 41 -3.01 11.94 -12.03
N GLU A 42 -1.83 11.46 -11.64
CA GLU A 42 -0.57 12.19 -11.83
C GLU A 42 0.59 11.21 -11.97
N VAL A 43 1.14 11.11 -13.18
CA VAL A 43 2.24 10.19 -13.50
C VAL A 43 3.49 10.53 -12.67
N LEU A 44 3.84 11.81 -12.54
CA LEU A 44 5.05 12.24 -11.84
C LEU A 44 5.04 11.80 -10.36
N TYR A 45 3.91 11.99 -9.68
CA TYR A 45 3.77 11.64 -8.27
C TYR A 45 3.60 10.14 -8.01
N THR A 46 3.23 9.38 -9.04
CA THR A 46 3.28 7.91 -9.00
C THR A 46 4.72 7.43 -8.82
N TYR A 47 5.72 8.11 -9.41
CA TYR A 47 7.14 7.77 -9.17
C TYR A 47 7.58 8.05 -7.74
N VAL A 48 7.08 9.11 -7.11
CA VAL A 48 7.35 9.40 -5.70
C VAL A 48 6.80 8.28 -4.80
N MET A 49 5.59 7.82 -5.09
CA MET A 49 4.99 6.67 -4.40
C MET A 49 5.83 5.39 -4.59
N LEU A 50 6.25 5.09 -5.83
CA LEU A 50 7.13 3.95 -6.11
C LEU A 50 8.47 4.04 -5.37
N GLY A 51 9.08 5.23 -5.35
CA GLY A 51 10.29 5.48 -4.57
C GLY A 51 10.07 5.25 -3.07
N SER A 52 8.95 5.72 -2.52
CA SER A 52 8.56 5.46 -1.13
C SER A 52 8.38 3.97 -0.84
N ILE A 53 7.78 3.20 -1.76
CA ILE A 53 7.61 1.75 -1.61
C ILE A 53 8.96 1.05 -1.53
N VAL A 54 9.88 1.36 -2.45
CA VAL A 54 11.23 0.77 -2.47
C VAL A 54 11.99 1.12 -1.20
N LEU A 55 11.94 2.39 -0.78
CA LEU A 55 12.56 2.87 0.44
C LEU A 55 12.02 2.13 1.67
N ASN A 56 10.70 1.98 1.79
CA ASN A 56 10.08 1.31 2.92
C ASN A 56 10.30 -0.21 2.90
N TRP A 57 10.35 -0.84 1.73
CA TRP A 57 10.75 -2.24 1.61
C TRP A 57 12.19 -2.44 2.10
N ALA A 58 13.13 -1.57 1.70
CA ALA A 58 14.52 -1.63 2.14
C ALA A 58 14.66 -1.41 3.67
N PHE A 59 13.97 -0.41 4.22
CA PHE A 59 13.93 -0.21 5.68
C PHE A 59 13.28 -1.40 6.41
N GLY A 60 12.23 -2.00 5.85
CA GLY A 60 11.62 -3.21 6.39
C GLY A 60 12.62 -4.36 6.49
N ILE A 61 13.41 -4.59 5.43
CA ILE A 61 14.52 -5.57 5.43
C ILE A 61 15.53 -5.24 6.52
N LEU A 62 16.01 -4.00 6.58
CA LEU A 62 17.00 -3.56 7.56
C LEU A 62 16.52 -3.75 9.00
N ILE A 63 15.26 -3.40 9.29
CA ILE A 63 14.63 -3.58 10.61
C ILE A 63 14.43 -5.08 10.93
N GLY A 64 14.14 -5.89 9.92
CA GLY A 64 13.94 -7.33 10.05
C GLY A 64 15.24 -8.10 10.33
N THR A 65 16.38 -7.63 9.83
CA THR A 65 17.68 -8.29 9.98
C THR A 65 18.57 -7.70 11.07
N ALA A 66 18.32 -6.46 11.50
CA ALA A 66 19.10 -5.79 12.54
C ALA A 66 18.65 -6.16 13.96
N GLU A 67 19.58 -6.04 14.92
CA GLU A 67 19.33 -6.24 16.34
C GLU A 67 19.67 -5.01 17.19
N GLY A 68 19.11 -4.95 18.40
CA GLY A 68 19.39 -3.91 19.38
C GLY A 68 19.23 -2.48 18.86
N ARG A 69 20.27 -1.66 19.04
CA ARG A 69 20.28 -0.23 18.69
C ARG A 69 20.25 0.03 17.19
N SER A 70 20.86 -0.83 16.38
CA SER A 70 20.83 -0.70 14.91
C SER A 70 19.40 -0.79 14.38
N ARG A 71 18.61 -1.71 14.95
CA ARG A 71 17.19 -1.87 14.62
C ARG A 71 16.35 -0.64 14.97
N GLN A 72 16.60 -0.03 16.13
CA GLN A 72 15.92 1.20 16.56
C GLN A 72 16.26 2.36 15.63
N LEU A 73 17.53 2.50 15.24
CA LEU A 73 17.96 3.53 14.30
C LEU A 73 17.35 3.31 12.92
N ALA A 74 17.29 2.06 12.42
CA ALA A 74 16.64 1.75 11.15
C ALA A 74 15.15 2.14 11.14
N LEU A 75 14.42 1.85 12.23
CA LEU A 75 13.04 2.31 12.39
C LEU A 75 12.98 3.84 12.43
N ALA A 76 13.80 4.49 13.26
CA ALA A 76 13.79 5.94 13.41
C ALA A 76 14.07 6.65 12.07
N CYS A 77 15.06 6.18 11.30
CA CYS A 77 15.37 6.68 9.97
C CYS A 77 14.23 6.45 8.98
N GLY A 78 13.63 5.26 8.95
CA GLY A 78 12.49 4.96 8.07
C GLY A 78 11.26 5.80 8.40
N VAL A 79 10.95 5.96 9.68
CA VAL A 79 9.86 6.83 10.17
C VAL A 79 10.15 8.28 9.79
N ALA A 80 11.36 8.78 10.08
CA ALA A 80 11.78 10.13 9.73
C ALA A 80 11.70 10.40 8.22
N ALA A 81 12.10 9.46 7.37
CA ALA A 81 12.01 9.60 5.92
C ALA A 81 10.55 9.74 5.43
N ASN A 82 9.63 8.93 5.97
CA ASN A 82 8.20 9.03 5.65
C ASN A 82 7.59 10.36 6.12
N LEU A 83 7.89 10.76 7.37
CA LEU A 83 7.43 12.03 7.93
C LEU A 83 8.02 13.23 7.19
N ALA A 84 9.29 13.16 6.78
CA ALA A 84 9.93 14.21 5.99
C ALA A 84 9.24 14.38 4.62
N GLY A 85 8.92 13.28 3.94
CA GLY A 85 8.13 13.32 2.71
C GLY A 85 6.75 13.95 2.93
N LEU A 86 6.04 13.54 3.99
CA LEU A 86 4.74 14.12 4.33
C LEU A 86 4.83 15.61 4.67
N CYS A 87 5.83 16.02 5.46
CA CYS A 87 6.09 17.42 5.80
C CYS A 87 6.40 18.26 4.56
N TYR A 88 7.24 17.76 3.66
CA TYR A 88 7.60 18.43 2.42
C TYR A 88 6.38 18.66 1.51
N PHE A 89 5.63 17.61 1.21
CA PHE A 89 4.50 17.77 0.27
C PHE A 89 3.30 18.46 0.92
N LYS A 90 2.98 18.18 2.18
CA LYS A 90 1.73 18.64 2.81
C LYS A 90 1.86 19.96 3.58
N TYR A 91 3.02 20.22 4.17
CA TYR A 91 3.18 21.29 5.16
C TYR A 91 4.22 22.35 4.78
N LEU A 92 4.98 22.19 3.70
CA LEU A 92 6.02 23.16 3.32
C LEU A 92 5.44 24.56 3.11
N GLY A 93 4.30 24.68 2.41
CA GLY A 93 3.61 25.97 2.24
C GLY A 93 3.16 26.55 3.58
N PHE A 94 2.62 25.73 4.48
CA PHE A 94 2.21 26.16 5.82
C PHE A 94 3.38 26.64 6.68
N PHE A 95 4.52 25.93 6.65
CA PHE A 95 5.73 26.36 7.34
C PHE A 95 6.31 27.64 6.77
N HIS A 96 6.26 27.81 5.44
CA HIS A 96 6.62 29.05 4.79
C HIS A 96 5.74 30.21 5.27
N ASP A 97 4.43 30.02 5.35
CA ASP A 97 3.47 31.04 5.78
C ASP A 97 3.71 31.45 7.25
N ILE A 98 4.00 30.48 8.14
CA ILE A 98 4.38 30.77 9.54
C ILE A 98 5.71 31.55 9.60
N ALA A 99 6.72 31.10 8.86
CA ALA A 99 8.03 31.72 8.90
C ALA A 99 8.00 33.15 8.35
N ALA A 100 7.21 33.40 7.30
CA ALA A 100 6.97 34.74 6.79
C ALA A 100 6.24 35.64 7.80
N ALA A 101 5.32 35.08 8.60
CA ALA A 101 4.58 35.85 9.62
C ALA A 101 5.45 36.20 10.85
N VAL A 102 6.34 35.30 11.28
CA VAL A 102 7.14 35.47 12.50
C VAL A 102 8.50 36.14 12.23
N LEU A 103 9.12 35.84 11.09
CA LEU A 103 10.45 36.31 10.71
C LEU A 103 10.45 36.83 9.26
N PRO A 104 9.73 37.93 8.98
CA PRO A 104 9.59 38.48 7.62
C PRO A 104 10.93 38.90 6.99
N SER A 105 11.96 39.18 7.80
CA SER A 105 13.30 39.52 7.34
C SER A 105 14.13 38.32 6.87
N LEU A 106 13.78 37.09 7.27
CA LEU A 106 14.49 35.87 6.87
C LEU A 106 13.80 35.13 5.72
N VAL A 107 12.51 35.38 5.51
CA VAL A 107 11.72 34.75 4.45
C VAL A 107 11.40 35.79 3.39
N SER A 108 12.25 35.82 2.36
CA SER A 108 12.06 36.67 1.18
C SER A 108 11.79 35.77 -0.03
N GLY A 109 10.54 35.78 -0.52
CA GLY A 109 10.19 35.05 -1.74
C GLY A 109 8.71 34.66 -1.85
N PRO A 110 8.27 34.24 -3.04
CA PRO A 110 6.94 33.70 -3.23
C PRO A 110 6.79 32.36 -2.51
N ARG A 111 5.57 32.09 -2.04
CA ARG A 111 5.22 30.82 -1.39
C ARG A 111 5.57 29.65 -2.32
N PRO A 112 6.26 28.61 -1.81
CA PRO A 112 6.53 27.41 -2.59
C PRO A 112 5.22 26.77 -3.06
N ASP A 113 5.07 26.61 -4.37
CA ASP A 113 3.94 25.89 -4.96
C ASP A 113 4.31 24.41 -5.06
N VAL A 114 3.99 23.66 -4.00
CA VAL A 114 4.23 22.21 -3.94
C VAL A 114 2.91 21.50 -4.19
N HIS A 115 2.79 20.87 -5.35
CA HIS A 115 1.63 20.03 -5.65
C HIS A 115 1.59 18.81 -4.73
N LEU A 116 0.40 18.46 -4.25
CA LEU A 116 0.21 17.31 -3.36
C LEU A 116 -0.01 16.02 -4.15
N PRO A 117 0.78 14.97 -3.90
CA PRO A 117 0.49 13.65 -4.44
C PRO A 117 -0.87 13.16 -3.93
N LEU A 118 -1.70 12.69 -4.85
CA LEU A 118 -2.95 12.01 -4.49
C LEU A 118 -2.67 10.83 -3.56
N GLY A 119 -3.26 10.84 -2.38
CA GLY A 119 -3.14 9.74 -1.42
C GLY A 119 -1.82 9.69 -0.64
N ILE A 120 -1.02 10.76 -0.62
CA ILE A 120 0.25 10.79 0.14
C ILE A 120 0.11 10.34 1.59
N SER A 121 -0.92 10.81 2.29
CA SER A 121 -1.12 10.45 3.69
C SER A 121 -1.38 8.95 3.85
N PHE A 122 -2.18 8.36 2.97
CA PHE A 122 -2.52 6.94 3.03
C PHE A 122 -1.32 6.04 2.75
N PHE A 123 -0.59 6.25 1.64
CA PHE A 123 0.56 5.39 1.35
C PHE A 123 1.67 5.57 2.40
N THR A 124 1.81 6.77 2.98
CA THR A 124 2.76 7.05 4.06
C THR A 124 2.35 6.33 5.35
N PHE A 125 1.06 6.33 5.71
CA PHE A 125 0.60 5.61 6.90
C PHE A 125 0.65 4.08 6.72
N HIS A 126 0.37 3.56 5.52
CA HIS A 126 0.56 2.14 5.22
C HIS A 126 2.03 1.76 5.36
N ALA A 127 2.94 2.54 4.77
CA ALA A 127 4.39 2.38 4.92
C ALA A 127 4.84 2.39 6.39
N LEU A 128 4.39 3.37 7.18
CA LEU A 128 4.68 3.45 8.61
C LEU A 128 4.13 2.24 9.37
N SER A 129 2.90 1.81 9.10
CA SER A 129 2.33 0.60 9.71
C SER A 129 3.20 -0.61 9.40
N TYR A 130 3.64 -0.79 8.15
CA TYR A 130 4.54 -1.89 7.78
C TYR A 130 5.84 -1.87 8.60
N LEU A 131 6.54 -0.72 8.65
CA LEU A 131 7.80 -0.61 9.40
C LEU A 131 7.61 -0.86 10.90
N ILE A 132 6.54 -0.33 11.49
CA ILE A 132 6.23 -0.49 12.92
C ILE A 132 5.86 -1.94 13.24
N ASP A 133 5.04 -2.59 12.41
CA ASP A 133 4.61 -3.98 12.63
C ASP A 133 5.83 -4.94 12.55
N VAL A 134 6.73 -4.72 11.59
CA VAL A 134 8.00 -5.46 11.47
C VAL A 134 8.92 -5.19 12.68
N TYR A 135 9.03 -3.93 13.12
CA TYR A 135 9.81 -3.57 14.31
C TYR A 135 9.26 -4.21 15.59
N ARG A 136 7.94 -4.27 15.74
CA ARG A 136 7.27 -4.89 16.90
C ARG A 136 7.28 -6.42 16.84
N ARG A 137 7.80 -7.03 15.77
CA ARG A 137 7.77 -8.47 15.52
C ARG A 137 6.33 -9.03 15.49
N GLN A 138 5.34 -8.20 15.18
CA GLN A 138 3.96 -8.64 14.98
C GLN A 138 3.82 -9.40 13.65
N VAL A 139 4.69 -9.07 12.70
CA VAL A 139 4.83 -9.78 11.43
C VAL A 139 6.31 -10.08 11.15
N PRO A 140 6.61 -11.16 10.42
CA PRO A 140 7.91 -11.30 9.80
C PRO A 140 8.17 -10.17 8.80
N VAL A 141 9.43 -9.90 8.46
CA VAL A 141 9.72 -9.01 7.34
C VAL A 141 9.19 -9.57 6.02
N GLU A 142 8.63 -8.72 5.16
CA GLU A 142 8.22 -9.11 3.81
C GLU A 142 9.38 -8.95 2.84
N ARG A 143 9.79 -10.04 2.18
CA ARG A 143 10.95 -10.04 1.29
C ARG A 143 10.59 -9.68 -0.14
N SER A 144 9.34 -9.90 -0.54
CA SER A 144 8.88 -9.59 -1.89
C SER A 144 8.39 -8.14 -1.98
N LEU A 145 9.07 -7.35 -2.80
CA LEU A 145 8.69 -5.97 -3.10
C LEU A 145 7.27 -5.89 -3.66
N VAL A 146 6.83 -6.91 -4.41
CA VAL A 146 5.47 -6.94 -4.99
C VAL A 146 4.39 -6.95 -3.90
N TYR A 147 4.57 -7.71 -2.82
CA TYR A 147 3.57 -7.73 -1.74
C TYR A 147 3.53 -6.40 -0.97
N VAL A 148 4.69 -5.80 -0.69
CA VAL A 148 4.76 -4.46 -0.07
C VAL A 148 4.13 -3.42 -0.99
N ALA A 149 4.43 -3.47 -2.29
CA ALA A 149 3.86 -2.57 -3.28
C ALA A 149 2.34 -2.72 -3.38
N VAL A 150 1.82 -3.95 -3.45
CA VAL A 150 0.37 -4.22 -3.49
C VAL A 150 -0.32 -3.65 -2.25
N TYR A 151 0.22 -3.90 -1.06
CA TYR A 151 -0.34 -3.37 0.18
C TYR A 151 -0.37 -1.84 0.20
N ILE A 152 0.72 -1.19 -0.19
CA ILE A 152 0.82 0.28 -0.17
C ILE A 152 -0.05 0.91 -1.26
N THR A 153 -0.16 0.28 -2.43
CA THR A 153 -0.83 0.87 -3.61
C THR A 153 -2.27 0.40 -3.79
N MET A 154 -2.81 -0.48 -2.95
CA MET A 154 -4.12 -1.09 -3.22
C MET A 154 -5.22 -0.03 -3.40
N PHE A 155 -5.57 0.25 -4.66
CA PHE A 155 -6.49 1.37 -4.97
C PHE A 155 -7.85 1.26 -4.25
N PRO A 156 -8.46 0.07 -4.00
CA PRO A 156 -9.73 -0.02 -3.30
C PRO A 156 -9.67 0.45 -1.84
N GLN A 157 -8.50 0.36 -1.19
CA GLN A 157 -8.33 0.74 0.21
C GLN A 157 -8.07 2.23 0.41
N LEU A 158 -7.42 2.86 -0.56
CA LEU A 158 -6.89 4.23 -0.41
C LEU A 158 -7.95 5.35 -0.40
N VAL A 159 -9.24 5.06 -0.63
CA VAL A 159 -10.27 6.10 -0.75
C VAL A 159 -11.47 5.95 0.20
N ALA A 160 -11.70 4.78 0.80
CA ALA A 160 -12.91 4.57 1.62
C ALA A 160 -12.76 3.60 2.81
N GLY A 161 -11.58 3.04 3.07
CA GLY A 161 -11.36 2.13 4.20
C GLY A 161 -10.71 2.82 5.40
N PRO A 162 -10.91 2.33 6.64
CA PRO A 162 -9.98 2.63 7.73
C PRO A 162 -8.57 2.22 7.31
N ILE A 163 -7.53 2.90 7.83
CA ILE A 163 -6.14 2.55 7.56
C ILE A 163 -5.92 1.11 8.05
N ILE A 164 -5.74 0.18 7.11
CA ILE A 164 -5.57 -1.24 7.42
C ILE A 164 -4.13 -1.48 7.81
N ARG A 165 -3.90 -2.18 8.92
CA ARG A 165 -2.55 -2.52 9.36
C ARG A 165 -2.01 -3.67 8.53
N PHE A 166 -0.70 -3.68 8.31
CA PHE A 166 -0.07 -4.72 7.50
C PHE A 166 -0.23 -6.10 8.15
N HIS A 167 -0.20 -6.19 9.48
CA HIS A 167 -0.47 -7.43 10.21
C HIS A 167 -1.84 -8.04 9.87
N ASP A 168 -2.88 -7.22 9.76
CA ASP A 168 -4.26 -7.69 9.55
C ASP A 168 -4.46 -8.28 8.13
N ILE A 169 -3.74 -7.76 7.13
CA ILE A 169 -3.93 -8.13 5.72
C ILE A 169 -2.88 -9.09 5.17
N ARG A 170 -1.76 -9.28 5.87
CA ARG A 170 -0.66 -10.14 5.42
C ARG A 170 -1.15 -11.55 5.07
N GLU A 171 -1.95 -12.17 5.94
CA GLU A 171 -2.42 -13.53 5.71
C GLU A 171 -3.34 -13.61 4.48
N GLU A 172 -4.21 -12.61 4.27
CA GLU A 172 -5.07 -12.55 3.09
C GLU A 172 -4.28 -12.33 1.79
N LEU A 173 -3.15 -11.62 1.87
CA LEU A 173 -2.23 -11.45 0.75
C LEU A 173 -1.51 -12.74 0.38
N HIS A 174 -1.09 -13.56 1.36
CA HIS A 174 -0.36 -14.81 1.10
C HIS A 174 -1.28 -16.02 0.85
N HIS A 175 -2.40 -16.10 1.56
CA HIS A 175 -3.32 -17.23 1.57
C HIS A 175 -4.72 -16.76 1.21
N ARG A 176 -4.91 -16.49 -0.08
CA ARG A 176 -6.19 -15.98 -0.58
C ARG A 176 -7.22 -17.10 -0.69
N ARG A 177 -8.25 -17.06 0.15
CA ARG A 177 -9.43 -17.93 0.04
C ARG A 177 -10.56 -17.16 -0.63
N VAL A 178 -10.88 -17.52 -1.87
CA VAL A 178 -12.12 -17.07 -2.51
C VAL A 178 -13.20 -18.07 -2.12
N THR A 179 -13.83 -17.84 -0.97
CA THR A 179 -14.95 -18.67 -0.53
C THR A 179 -16.23 -18.10 -1.15
N LEU A 180 -16.84 -18.86 -2.06
CA LEU A 180 -18.22 -18.62 -2.48
C LEU A 180 -19.16 -19.18 -1.39
N ALA A 181 -19.22 -18.55 -0.21
CA ALA A 181 -20.14 -18.99 0.84
C ALA A 181 -20.85 -17.84 1.58
N ARG A 182 -22.14 -18.12 1.80
CA ARG A 182 -23.27 -17.32 2.32
C ARG A 182 -23.08 -16.84 3.78
N PRO A 183 -23.78 -15.78 4.24
CA PRO A 183 -23.67 -15.25 5.61
C PRO A 183 -23.93 -16.28 6.72
N PRO A 184 -23.42 -16.04 7.95
CA PRO A 184 -23.12 -17.04 8.98
C PRO A 184 -24.33 -17.66 9.74
N HIS A 185 -25.52 -17.73 9.14
CA HIS A 185 -26.72 -18.27 9.80
C HIS A 185 -27.26 -19.57 9.16
N SER A 186 -26.41 -20.59 8.97
CA SER A 186 -26.91 -21.94 8.67
C SER A 186 -26.10 -23.02 9.41
N PRO A 187 -26.75 -23.93 10.16
CA PRO A 187 -26.09 -24.84 11.11
C PRO A 187 -25.54 -26.16 10.51
N THR A 188 -25.22 -26.22 9.22
CA THR A 188 -24.74 -27.46 8.59
C THR A 188 -23.27 -27.36 8.16
N PRO A 189 -22.42 -28.37 8.43
CA PRO A 189 -21.02 -28.36 8.03
C PRO A 189 -20.89 -28.45 6.49
N VAL A 190 -20.11 -27.54 5.91
CA VAL A 190 -19.85 -27.45 4.46
C VAL A 190 -18.64 -28.31 4.09
N PRO A 191 -18.69 -29.12 3.02
CA PRO A 191 -17.50 -29.75 2.48
C PRO A 191 -16.58 -28.69 1.85
N VAL A 192 -15.35 -28.61 2.35
CA VAL A 192 -14.30 -27.72 1.82
C VAL A 192 -13.88 -28.21 0.44
N LEU A 193 -14.32 -27.53 -0.62
CA LEU A 193 -13.78 -27.74 -1.96
C LEU A 193 -12.47 -26.97 -2.09
N THR A 194 -11.36 -27.62 -1.75
CA THR A 194 -10.03 -27.20 -2.17
C THR A 194 -9.93 -27.37 -3.68
N VAL A 195 -9.94 -26.25 -4.43
CA VAL A 195 -9.51 -26.26 -5.83
C VAL A 195 -8.00 -26.44 -5.84
N SER A 196 -7.55 -27.68 -5.69
CA SER A 196 -6.18 -28.10 -5.90
C SER A 196 -5.91 -28.13 -7.40
N GLY A 197 -5.13 -27.17 -7.89
CA GLY A 197 -4.49 -27.28 -9.19
C GLY A 197 -3.41 -28.36 -9.12
N ALA A 198 -3.78 -29.61 -9.37
CA ALA A 198 -2.84 -30.69 -9.61
C ALA A 198 -3.43 -31.65 -10.64
N ALA A 199 -2.91 -31.54 -11.87
CA ALA A 199 -3.11 -32.51 -12.92
C ALA A 199 -2.49 -33.86 -12.50
N GLY A 200 -3.24 -34.94 -12.74
CA GLY A 200 -2.66 -36.17 -13.29
C GLY A 200 -2.15 -37.26 -12.34
N ALA A 201 -2.94 -38.33 -12.30
CA ALA A 201 -2.50 -39.73 -12.34
C ALA A 201 -1.88 -40.37 -11.08
N LYS A 202 -2.66 -41.23 -10.41
CA LYS A 202 -2.38 -42.68 -10.39
C LYS A 202 -3.59 -43.48 -9.92
N ALA A 203 -3.83 -44.57 -10.65
CA ALA A 203 -4.92 -45.52 -10.50
C ALA A 203 -4.84 -46.33 -9.20
N ILE A 204 -6.01 -46.80 -8.78
CA ILE A 204 -6.26 -47.78 -7.72
C ILE A 204 -6.15 -49.19 -8.33
N SER A 205 -5.59 -50.10 -7.52
CA SER A 205 -5.58 -51.59 -7.61
C SER A 205 -5.07 -52.25 -8.89
#